data_AF-A0AAN2TUR2-F1
#
_entry.id   AF-A0AAN2TUR2-F1
#
_cell.length_a   1.000
_cell.length_b   1.000
_cell.length_c   1.000
_cell.angle_alpha   90.00
_cell.angle_beta   90.00
_cell.angle_gamma   90.00
#
_symmetry.space_group_name_H-M   'P 1'
#
loop_
_entity.id
_entity.type
_entity.pdbx_description
1 polymer ?
#
loop_
_entity_poly.entity_id
_entity_poly.type
_entity_poly.pdbx_seq_one_letter_code
_entity_poly.pdbx_strand_id
1 'polypeptide(L)'
;MLKRFQYHIQITKLLSCLGDLVTDTSIPIQKAGGINEDGSFVVLYEDDTLPEEGKSYVFLAYAQDDGSLLVSGPNSNEYVEGIKRDVTSEKMEKGKASLNEEAAEVVSEYENEIPTDRDRSESEFDDKQ
;
A
#
# COMPACT_ATOMS: atom_id res chain seq x y z
N MET A 1 -17.92 18.30 -6.47
CA MET A 1 -16.50 17.88 -6.49
C MET A 1 -16.37 16.66 -5.58
N LEU A 2 -15.49 15.68 -5.86
CA LEU A 2 -15.31 14.53 -4.95
C LEU A 2 -14.27 14.86 -3.88
N LYS A 3 -14.54 14.48 -2.63
CA LYS A 3 -13.55 14.48 -1.55
C LYS A 3 -12.73 13.20 -1.66
N ARG A 4 -11.41 13.35 -1.80
CA ARG A 4 -10.47 12.22 -1.95
C ARG A 4 -10.35 11.41 -0.66
N PHE A 5 -10.04 10.12 -0.80
CA PHE A 5 -9.67 9.27 0.31
C PHE A 5 -8.21 9.51 0.69
N GLN A 6 -7.97 9.73 1.98
CA GLN A 6 -6.63 9.79 2.56
C GLN A 6 -6.57 8.87 3.76
N TYR A 7 -5.50 8.08 3.82
CA TYR A 7 -5.24 7.15 4.91
C TYR A 7 -3.85 7.41 5.48
N HIS A 8 -3.73 7.19 6.78
CA HIS A 8 -2.44 7.10 7.46
C HIS A 8 -2.20 5.63 7.78
N ILE A 9 -1.19 5.04 7.14
CA ILE A 9 -0.83 3.64 7.38
C ILE A 9 0.42 3.57 8.26
N GLN A 10 0.55 2.47 8.99
CA GLN A 10 1.81 2.08 9.60
C GLN A 10 2.31 0.84 8.88
N ILE A 11 3.55 0.89 8.41
CA ILE A 11 4.17 -0.27 7.77
C ILE A 11 4.54 -1.27 8.85
N THR A 12 3.76 -2.34 8.98
CA THR A 12 4.09 -3.49 9.83
C THR A 12 5.02 -4.48 9.13
N LYS A 13 4.97 -4.52 7.79
CA LYS A 13 5.87 -5.30 6.97
C LYS A 13 5.98 -4.66 5.60
N LEU A 14 7.22 -4.47 5.15
CA LEU A 14 7.48 -4.05 3.78
C LEU A 14 7.78 -5.29 2.95
N LEU A 15 7.09 -5.40 1.82
CA LEU A 15 7.51 -6.29 0.76
C LEU A 15 7.69 -5.47 -0.50
N SER A 16 8.86 -4.85 -0.59
CA SER A 16 9.19 -4.07 -1.76
C SER A 16 10.02 -4.90 -2.72
N CYS A 17 9.48 -5.04 -3.92
CA CYS A 17 10.21 -5.52 -5.08
C CYS A 17 10.99 -4.39 -5.78
N LEU A 18 10.79 -3.11 -5.39
CA LEU A 18 11.17 -1.94 -6.19
C LEU A 18 11.80 -0.75 -5.42
N GLY A 19 11.94 -0.82 -4.10
CA GLY A 19 12.54 0.23 -3.24
C GLY A 19 12.08 0.16 -1.77
N ASP A 20 12.99 0.24 -0.81
CA ASP A 20 12.61 0.18 0.61
C ASP A 20 11.89 1.49 1.02
N LEU A 21 10.87 1.43 1.91
CA LEU A 21 10.21 2.60 2.50
C LEU A 21 10.62 2.72 3.97
N VAL A 22 10.65 3.94 4.50
CA VAL A 22 10.92 4.19 5.91
C VAL A 22 9.91 3.46 6.80
N THR A 23 10.41 2.73 7.79
CA THR A 23 9.59 2.03 8.78
C THR A 23 9.41 2.89 10.04
N ASP A 24 8.54 2.48 10.97
CA ASP A 24 8.25 3.17 12.24
C ASP A 24 7.65 4.58 12.16
N THR A 25 7.31 5.04 10.96
CA THR A 25 6.60 6.30 10.75
C THR A 25 5.24 6.03 10.13
N SER A 26 4.25 6.84 10.50
CA SER A 26 2.97 6.79 9.80
C SER A 26 3.10 7.47 8.44
N ILE A 27 2.78 6.72 7.39
CA ILE A 27 2.90 7.21 6.01
C ILE A 27 1.50 7.54 5.48
N PRO A 28 1.27 8.78 5.01
CA PRO A 28 0.06 9.13 4.31
C PRO A 28 0.03 8.48 2.92
N ILE A 29 -1.08 7.84 2.59
CA ILE A 29 -1.37 7.35 1.25
C ILE A 29 -2.66 7.98 0.73
N GLN A 30 -2.68 8.31 -0.56
CA GLN A 30 -3.88 8.73 -1.27
C GLN A 30 -4.47 7.52 -1.98
N LYS A 31 -5.77 7.25 -1.82
CA LYS A 31 -6.44 6.24 -2.64
C LYS A 31 -7.24 6.92 -3.73
N ALA A 32 -7.06 6.47 -4.97
CA ALA A 32 -7.81 6.97 -6.11
C ALA A 32 -9.31 6.72 -5.95
N GLY A 33 -10.12 7.67 -6.41
CA GLY A 33 -11.55 7.70 -6.17
C GLY A 33 -11.95 8.83 -5.23
N GLY A 34 -13.12 8.70 -4.61
CA GLY A 34 -13.58 9.66 -3.61
C GLY A 34 -15.04 9.50 -3.22
N ILE A 35 -15.42 10.24 -2.19
CA ILE A 35 -16.79 10.37 -1.72
C ILE A 35 -17.38 11.69 -2.22
N ASN A 36 -18.65 11.70 -2.58
CA ASN A 36 -19.33 12.94 -2.93
C ASN A 36 -19.59 13.83 -1.71
N GLU A 37 -19.97 15.08 -1.94
CA GLU A 37 -20.03 16.13 -0.91
C GLU A 37 -21.02 15.81 0.22
N ASP A 38 -22.14 15.15 -0.09
CA ASP A 38 -23.16 14.76 0.88
C ASP A 38 -22.97 13.35 1.47
N GLY A 39 -21.92 12.63 1.03
CA GLY A 39 -21.60 11.28 1.50
C GLY A 39 -22.51 10.16 0.98
N SER A 40 -23.41 10.44 0.04
CA SER A 40 -24.38 9.45 -0.47
C SER A 40 -23.79 8.40 -1.40
N PHE A 41 -22.62 8.63 -2.01
CA PHE A 41 -21.97 7.64 -2.85
C PHE A 41 -20.44 7.74 -2.84
N VAL A 42 -19.82 6.61 -3.17
CA VAL A 42 -18.38 6.44 -3.31
C VAL A 42 -18.06 6.06 -4.76
N VAL A 43 -16.96 6.62 -5.28
CA VAL A 43 -16.37 6.26 -6.58
C VAL A 43 -15.04 5.55 -6.32
N LEU A 44 -14.89 4.36 -6.91
CA LEU A 44 -13.68 3.53 -6.91
C LEU A 44 -13.49 2.90 -8.30
N TYR A 45 -12.32 2.31 -8.51
CA TYR A 45 -12.14 1.36 -9.60
C TYR A 45 -13.05 0.14 -9.41
N GLU A 46 -13.41 -0.50 -10.52
CA GLU A 46 -14.15 -1.77 -10.47
C GLU A 46 -13.34 -2.81 -9.69
N ASP A 47 -14.04 -3.60 -8.88
CA ASP A 47 -13.49 -4.64 -7.98
C ASP A 47 -12.48 -4.16 -6.91
N ASP A 48 -12.26 -2.86 -6.79
CA ASP A 48 -11.38 -2.29 -5.78
C ASP A 48 -12.10 -2.04 -4.43
N THR A 49 -11.36 -2.06 -3.32
CA THR A 49 -11.96 -2.00 -1.98
C THR A 49 -11.42 -0.85 -1.12
N LEU A 50 -12.26 -0.34 -0.20
CA LEU A 50 -11.81 0.62 0.81
C LEU A 50 -11.16 -0.11 1.98
N PRO A 51 -9.93 0.28 2.38
CA PRO A 51 -9.35 -0.20 3.63
C PRO A 51 -10.20 0.22 4.83
N GLU A 52 -10.36 -0.69 5.78
CA GLU A 52 -10.99 -0.44 7.06
C GLU A 52 -9.95 -0.18 8.15
N GLU A 53 -10.31 0.70 9.09
CA GLU A 53 -9.44 1.02 10.22
C GLU A 53 -9.15 -0.23 11.05
N GLY A 54 -7.86 -0.47 11.28
CA GLY A 54 -7.37 -1.53 12.14
C GLY A 54 -7.34 -2.94 11.56
N LYS A 55 -7.62 -3.06 10.26
CA LYS A 55 -7.29 -4.22 9.44
C LYS A 55 -5.92 -4.03 8.78
N SER A 56 -5.33 -5.14 8.31
CA SER A 56 -4.05 -5.13 7.60
C SER A 56 -4.27 -5.42 6.13
N TYR A 57 -3.46 -4.81 5.27
CA TYR A 57 -3.60 -4.91 3.82
C TYR A 57 -2.22 -4.94 3.15
N VAL A 58 -2.14 -5.57 1.98
CA VAL A 58 -1.09 -5.28 0.98
C VAL A 58 -1.59 -4.11 0.15
N PHE A 59 -0.72 -3.12 -0.08
CA PHE A 59 -1.03 -1.94 -0.90
C PHE A 59 -0.11 -1.87 -2.11
N LEU A 60 -0.70 -1.57 -3.25
CA LEU A 60 0.00 -1.26 -4.49
C LEU A 60 0.06 0.26 -4.62
N ALA A 61 1.19 0.83 -4.20
CA ALA A 61 1.39 2.27 -4.14
C ALA A 61 2.43 2.74 -5.17
N TYR A 62 2.14 3.87 -5.80
CA TYR A 62 2.99 4.54 -6.77
C TYR A 62 3.45 5.88 -6.20
N ALA A 63 4.76 6.13 -6.21
CA ALA A 63 5.28 7.46 -5.99
C ALA A 63 4.75 8.42 -7.07
N GLN A 64 4.37 9.62 -6.65
CA GLN A 64 3.96 10.72 -7.51
C GLN A 64 5.09 11.74 -7.61
N ASP A 65 5.03 12.65 -8.60
CA ASP A 65 6.04 13.69 -8.80
C ASP A 65 6.19 14.65 -7.60
N ASP A 66 5.18 14.73 -6.74
CA ASP A 66 5.20 15.50 -5.50
C ASP A 66 5.75 14.72 -4.29
N GLY A 67 6.23 13.49 -4.48
CA GLY A 67 6.74 12.61 -3.45
C GLY A 67 5.68 11.82 -2.68
N SER A 68 4.38 12.09 -2.91
CA SER A 68 3.30 11.37 -2.24
C SER A 68 3.08 9.97 -2.83
N LEU A 69 2.48 9.08 -2.04
CA LEU A 69 2.12 7.73 -2.45
C LEU A 69 0.65 7.64 -2.86
N LEU A 70 0.39 7.19 -4.10
CA LEU A 70 -0.93 6.96 -4.66
C LEU A 70 -1.22 5.47 -4.80
N VAL A 71 -2.30 5.01 -4.18
CA VAL A 71 -2.89 3.68 -4.36
C VAL A 71 -4.01 3.79 -5.40
N SER A 72 -3.83 3.14 -6.55
CA SER A 72 -4.73 3.32 -7.69
C SER A 72 -4.77 2.09 -8.59
N GLY A 73 -5.95 1.84 -9.16
CA GLY A 73 -6.21 0.73 -10.08
C GLY A 73 -7.15 -0.32 -9.48
N PRO A 74 -7.62 -1.27 -10.30
CA PRO A 74 -8.32 -2.46 -9.82
C PRO A 74 -7.43 -3.24 -8.86
N ASN A 75 -8.01 -3.83 -7.80
CA ASN A 75 -7.29 -4.62 -6.80
C ASN A 75 -6.06 -3.92 -6.20
N SER A 76 -6.11 -2.59 -6.07
CA SER A 76 -4.96 -1.79 -5.60
C SER A 76 -4.61 -2.02 -4.13
N ASN A 77 -5.49 -2.73 -3.41
CA ASN A 77 -5.23 -3.25 -2.08
C ASN A 77 -5.93 -4.59 -1.88
N GLU A 78 -5.36 -5.39 -0.99
CA GLU A 78 -5.93 -6.69 -0.62
C GLU A 78 -5.86 -6.88 0.88
N TYR A 79 -6.97 -7.33 1.47
CA TYR A 79 -7.05 -7.57 2.90
C TYR A 79 -6.19 -8.78 3.26
N VAL A 80 -5.50 -8.68 4.40
CA VAL A 80 -4.68 -9.77 4.92
C VAL A 80 -5.11 -10.09 6.34
N GLU A 81 -5.63 -11.31 6.51
CA GLU A 81 -5.98 -11.82 7.83
C GLU A 81 -4.73 -12.24 8.63
N GLY A 82 -4.78 -12.04 9.94
CA GLY A 82 -3.84 -12.69 10.87
C GLY A 82 -2.52 -11.98 11.09
N ILE A 83 -2.30 -10.78 10.52
CA ILE A 83 -1.16 -9.94 10.89
C ILE A 83 -1.41 -9.36 12.29
N LYS A 84 -0.67 -9.86 13.29
CA LYS A 84 -0.71 -9.33 14.66
C LYS A 84 0.05 -8.00 14.71
N ARG A 85 -0.55 -6.97 15.31
CA ARG A 85 0.00 -5.61 15.49
C ARG A 85 1.37 -5.54 16.20
N ASP A 86 1.82 -6.63 16.84
CA ASP A 86 3.06 -6.67 17.65
C ASP A 86 4.35 -6.88 16.82
N VAL A 87 4.36 -6.50 15.55
CA VAL A 87 5.61 -6.44 14.76
C VAL A 87 6.22 -5.06 14.99
N THR A 88 6.99 -4.92 16.07
CA THR A 88 7.88 -3.78 16.28
C THR A 88 9.07 -3.87 15.31
N SER A 89 9.67 -2.74 14.96
CA SER A 89 10.83 -2.67 14.05
C SER A 89 12.00 -3.56 14.43
N GLU A 90 12.20 -3.83 15.72
CA GLU A 90 13.21 -4.77 16.21
C GLU A 90 13.01 -6.23 15.74
N LYS A 91 11.83 -6.60 15.23
CA LYS A 91 11.51 -7.92 14.68
C LYS A 91 11.35 -7.94 13.16
N MET A 92 11.61 -6.82 12.48
CA MET A 92 11.55 -6.73 11.02
C MET A 92 12.82 -7.36 10.42
N GLU A 93 12.96 -8.67 10.53
CA GLU A 93 13.98 -9.39 9.76
C GLU A 93 13.59 -9.35 8.28
N LYS A 94 14.54 -8.98 7.40
CA LYS A 94 14.39 -9.11 5.94
C LYS A 94 14.20 -10.59 5.60
N GLY A 95 12.97 -11.08 5.67
CA GLY A 95 12.66 -12.47 5.35
C GLY A 95 11.36 -12.95 5.94
N LYS A 96 10.37 -13.22 5.07
CA LYS A 96 9.32 -14.27 5.19
C LYS A 96 8.73 -14.59 6.58
N ALA A 97 8.64 -13.64 7.51
CA ALA A 97 7.88 -13.84 8.75
C ALA A 97 6.37 -13.80 8.44
N SER A 98 5.78 -14.99 8.26
CA SER A 98 4.34 -15.32 8.19
C SER A 98 3.46 -14.32 7.41
N LEU A 99 3.68 -14.17 6.10
CA LEU A 99 2.54 -13.81 5.24
C LEU A 99 1.58 -15.00 5.28
N ASN A 100 0.27 -14.74 5.36
CA ASN A 100 -0.70 -15.79 5.05
C ASN A 100 -0.56 -16.15 3.54
N GLU A 101 -1.20 -17.23 3.12
CA GLU A 101 -1.10 -17.73 1.74
C GLU A 101 -1.50 -16.66 0.71
N GLU A 102 -2.55 -15.90 1.01
CA GLU A 102 -3.09 -14.80 0.19
C GLU A 102 -2.07 -13.67 -0.02
N ALA A 103 -1.46 -13.15 1.05
CA ALA A 103 -0.45 -12.11 0.92
C ALA A 103 0.84 -12.61 0.26
N ALA A 104 1.15 -13.90 0.34
CA ALA A 104 2.28 -14.50 -0.36
C ALA A 104 2.01 -14.68 -1.86
N GLU A 105 0.76 -14.97 -2.24
CA GLU A 105 0.31 -15.11 -3.62
C GLU A 105 0.43 -13.77 -4.36
N VAL A 106 -0.15 -12.69 -3.82
CA VAL A 106 -0.06 -11.32 -4.36
C VAL A 106 1.39 -10.94 -4.65
N VAL A 107 2.27 -11.25 -3.71
CA VAL A 107 3.70 -10.96 -3.82
C VAL A 107 4.35 -11.76 -4.94
N SER A 108 4.02 -13.05 -5.03
CA SER A 108 4.60 -13.93 -6.04
C SER A 108 4.19 -13.52 -7.46
N GLU A 109 3.00 -12.94 -7.63
CA GLU A 109 2.58 -12.35 -8.90
C GLU A 109 3.48 -11.15 -9.27
N TYR A 110 3.80 -10.30 -8.28
CA TYR A 110 4.71 -9.17 -8.47
C TYR A 110 6.15 -9.58 -8.80
N GLU A 111 6.67 -10.66 -8.21
CA GLU A 111 8.01 -11.18 -8.56
C GLU A 111 8.12 -11.61 -10.03
N ASN A 112 6.99 -11.87 -10.69
CA ASN A 112 6.91 -12.22 -12.11
C ASN A 112 6.61 -11.02 -13.02
N GLU A 113 6.56 -9.79 -12.47
CA GLU A 113 6.35 -8.58 -13.27
C GLU A 113 7.48 -8.42 -14.30
N ILE A 114 7.11 -8.11 -15.54
CA ILE A 114 8.09 -7.85 -16.61
C ILE A 114 8.71 -6.47 -16.34
N PRO A 115 10.04 -6.37 -16.12
CA PRO A 115 10.69 -5.09 -15.93
C PRO A 115 10.52 -4.23 -17.18
N THR A 116 10.18 -2.97 -16.99
CA THR A 116 10.00 -1.99 -18.06
C THR A 116 10.88 -0.77 -17.78
N ASP A 117 11.50 -0.21 -18.83
CA ASP A 117 12.25 1.05 -18.77
C ASP A 117 11.28 2.23 -18.66
N ARG A 118 10.62 2.35 -17.51
CA ARG A 118 9.74 3.47 -17.18
C ARG A 118 10.47 4.39 -16.21
N ASP A 119 10.43 5.69 -16.52
CA ASP A 119 10.82 6.71 -15.56
C ASP A 119 9.84 6.67 -14.39
N ARG A 120 10.35 6.65 -13.16
CA ARG A 120 9.55 6.50 -11.94
C ARG A 120 9.87 7.65 -11.00
N SER A 121 8.83 8.26 -10.45
CA SER A 121 8.98 9.29 -9.43
C SER A 121 9.53 8.66 -8.14
N GLU A 122 10.23 9.46 -7.33
CA GLU A 122 10.72 9.06 -6.00
C GLU A 122 9.72 9.50 -4.92
N SER A 123 9.49 8.64 -3.93
CA SER A 123 8.66 8.99 -2.78
C SER A 123 9.48 9.74 -1.74
N GLU A 124 8.87 10.68 -1.03
CA GLU A 124 9.52 11.32 0.13
C GLU A 124 9.73 10.33 1.30
N PHE A 125 9.07 9.18 1.24
CA PHE A 125 9.17 8.09 2.20
C PHE A 125 10.09 6.95 1.74
N ASP A 126 10.73 7.07 0.58
CA ASP A 126 11.74 6.08 0.16
C ASP A 126 12.90 6.09 1.17
N ASP A 127 13.25 4.90 1.64
CA ASP A 127 14.39 4.69 2.53
C ASP A 127 15.66 4.89 1.73
N LYS A 128 16.37 5.98 2.03
CA LYS A 128 17.64 6.32 1.40
C LYS A 128 18.73 5.43 1.98
N GLN A 129 18.91 4.26 1.38
CA GLN A 129 20.05 3.37 1.67
C GLN A 129 21.39 4.06 1.41
#